data_AF-A0A5Q4SUL2-F1
#
_entry.id   AF-A0A5Q4SUL2-F1
#
_cell.length_a   1.000
_cell.length_b   1.000
_cell.length_c   1.000
_cell.angle_alpha   90.00
_cell.angle_beta   90.00
_cell.angle_gamma   90.00
#
_symmetry.space_group_name_H-M   'P 1'
#
loop_
_entity.id
_entity.type
_entity.pdbx_description
1 polymer ?
#
loop_
_entity_poly.entity_id
_entity_poly.type
_entity_poly.pdbx_seq_one_letter_code
_entity_poly.pdbx_strand_id
1 'polypeptide(L)'
;MPGSGTSPVSARGREPVPSGTGTAASRAEVLSGAAHHFYWQGSWYEIGAEFVEALKRDITEVLHRPHKVTLPVWPKGKDEGWFNEEADRQPGYDLFDKKTVRTKTFRGGGLEICDLLGPEGQLIMVKKADSGSSGLSHLFAQARTAIEALRYDVEVREQFLARVAELRPDLRPEDILATPTVVLAIRLKYGVPITAESLFAFSQVSLLQTDVALQGMGAKVEVVPIHA
;
A
#
# COMPACT_ATOMS: atom_id res chain seq x y z
N MET A 1 -15.41 50.34 20.49
CA MET A 1 -16.04 49.02 20.26
C MET A 1 -15.16 48.27 19.28
N PRO A 2 -14.56 47.13 19.70
CA PRO A 2 -13.54 46.38 18.98
C PRO A 2 -14.22 45.55 17.87
N GLY A 3 -13.56 44.99 16.86
CA GLY A 3 -12.16 44.74 16.59
C GLY A 3 -12.12 43.49 15.72
N SER A 4 -11.77 43.65 14.44
CA SER A 4 -11.54 42.57 13.48
C SER A 4 -10.32 41.75 13.88
N GLY A 5 -10.50 40.45 14.07
CA GLY A 5 -9.43 39.51 14.35
C GLY A 5 -9.86 38.10 13.97
N THR A 6 -9.55 37.69 12.74
CA THR A 6 -9.52 36.28 12.34
C THR A 6 -8.36 35.60 13.08
N SER A 7 -8.69 34.78 14.07
CA SER A 7 -7.74 33.88 14.74
C SER A 7 -7.83 32.47 14.13
N PRO A 8 -6.70 31.74 14.01
CA PRO A 8 -6.61 30.45 13.35
C PRO A 8 -7.29 29.34 14.16
N VAL A 9 -7.85 28.36 13.44
CA VAL A 9 -8.43 27.12 13.98
C VAL A 9 -7.41 26.46 14.91
N SER A 10 -7.74 26.47 16.21
CA SER A 10 -6.96 25.84 17.26
C SER A 10 -7.11 24.33 17.18
N ALA A 11 -6.08 23.64 16.70
CA ALA A 11 -5.89 22.21 16.90
C ALA A 11 -5.63 21.93 18.39
N ARG A 12 -6.67 21.58 19.17
CA ARG A 12 -6.51 21.00 20.51
C ARG A 12 -7.58 19.95 20.79
N GLY A 13 -7.10 18.77 21.15
CA GLY A 13 -7.89 17.63 21.59
C GLY A 13 -7.12 16.32 21.42
N ARG A 14 -5.92 16.23 22.01
CA ARG A 14 -5.16 14.96 22.15
C ARG A 14 -4.96 14.75 23.63
N GLU A 15 -5.56 13.71 24.20
CA GLU A 15 -5.18 13.22 25.53
C GLU A 15 -4.91 11.71 25.47
N PRO A 16 -3.75 11.24 25.94
CA PRO A 16 -3.51 9.83 26.18
C PRO A 16 -4.33 9.37 27.40
N VAL A 17 -5.12 8.30 27.23
CA VAL A 17 -5.86 7.67 28.33
C VAL A 17 -4.92 6.77 29.16
N PRO A 18 -4.95 6.79 30.51
CA PRO A 18 -4.06 5.99 31.34
C PRO A 18 -4.30 4.49 31.18
N SER A 19 -3.21 3.71 31.20
CA SER A 19 -3.16 2.28 30.90
C SER A 19 -3.63 1.37 32.04
N GLY A 20 -4.38 0.33 31.69
CA GLY A 20 -4.50 -0.90 32.46
C GLY A 20 -3.46 -1.92 32.00
N THR A 21 -2.78 -2.56 32.93
CA THR A 21 -1.79 -3.60 32.70
C THR A 21 -2.43 -4.87 32.13
N GLY A 22 -2.17 -5.15 30.86
CA GLY A 22 -2.48 -6.42 30.20
C GLY A 22 -1.43 -6.72 29.14
N THR A 23 -0.97 -7.97 29.08
CA THR A 23 0.08 -8.44 28.17
C THR A 23 -0.17 -7.99 26.73
N ALA A 24 0.83 -7.31 26.16
CA ALA A 24 0.71 -6.44 25.00
C ALA A 24 0.26 -7.17 23.73
N ALA A 25 -1.02 -6.99 23.36
CA ALA A 25 -1.39 -7.02 21.96
C ALA A 25 -0.66 -5.85 21.27
N SER A 26 0.18 -6.12 20.26
CA SER A 26 0.87 -5.06 19.50
C SER A 26 -0.09 -4.16 18.72
N ARG A 27 -1.35 -4.59 18.58
CA ARG A 27 -2.47 -3.90 17.91
C ARG A 27 -3.78 -4.37 18.56
N ALA A 28 -4.68 -3.43 18.86
CA ALA A 28 -6.05 -3.73 19.28
C ALA A 28 -7.01 -2.65 18.76
N GLU A 29 -8.26 -3.02 18.54
CA GLU A 29 -9.34 -2.14 18.10
C GLU A 29 -10.57 -2.38 19.00
N VAL A 30 -11.17 -1.29 19.48
CA VAL A 30 -12.36 -1.33 20.34
C VAL A 30 -13.36 -0.28 19.86
N LEU A 31 -14.58 -0.73 19.61
CA LEU A 31 -15.75 0.11 19.41
C LEU A 31 -16.34 0.49 20.78
N SER A 32 -16.44 1.79 21.09
CA SER A 32 -17.11 2.27 22.30
C SER A 32 -18.05 3.43 21.94
N GLY A 33 -19.36 3.17 21.94
CA GLY A 33 -20.36 4.14 21.50
C GLY A 33 -20.18 4.54 20.02
N ALA A 34 -20.03 5.84 19.75
CA ALA A 34 -19.75 6.37 18.41
C ALA A 34 -18.24 6.56 18.12
N ALA A 35 -17.36 6.24 19.09
CA ALA A 35 -15.93 6.48 18.99
C ALA A 35 -15.17 5.17 18.70
N HIS A 36 -14.28 5.24 17.71
CA HIS A 36 -13.35 4.17 17.39
C HIS A 36 -12.07 4.35 18.18
N HIS A 37 -11.70 3.35 18.98
CA HIS A 37 -10.46 3.35 19.73
C HIS A 37 -9.49 2.37 19.11
N PHE A 38 -8.28 2.82 18.79
CA PHE A 38 -7.21 1.93 18.32
C PHE A 38 -5.98 2.04 19.20
N TYR A 39 -5.37 0.89 19.47
CA TYR A 39 -4.11 0.78 20.19
C TYR A 39 -2.97 0.50 19.20
N TRP A 40 -1.99 1.39 19.14
CA TRP A 40 -0.82 1.25 18.27
C TRP A 40 0.42 1.88 18.91
N GLN A 41 1.57 1.19 18.83
CA GLN A 41 2.86 1.64 19.37
C GLN A 41 2.77 2.12 20.84
N GLY A 42 2.00 1.42 21.68
CA GLY A 42 1.88 1.77 23.09
C GLY A 42 0.82 2.82 23.42
N SER A 43 0.14 3.40 22.42
CA SER A 43 -0.80 4.51 22.61
C SER A 43 -2.22 4.15 22.17
N TRP A 44 -3.21 4.58 22.95
CA TRP A 44 -4.62 4.58 22.55
C TRP A 44 -4.95 5.86 21.80
N TYR A 45 -5.73 5.73 20.74
CA TYR A 45 -6.19 6.84 19.91
C TYR A 45 -7.71 6.77 19.83
N GLU A 46 -8.38 7.86 20.18
CA GLU A 46 -9.82 8.05 19.96
C GLU A 46 -10.04 8.74 18.61
N ILE A 47 -10.91 8.16 17.80
CA ILE A 47 -11.31 8.73 16.52
C ILE A 47 -12.73 9.29 16.63
N GLY A 48 -12.86 10.61 16.51
CA GLY A 48 -14.16 11.28 16.38
C GLY A 48 -14.85 10.96 15.05
N ALA A 49 -16.19 11.01 15.03
CA ALA A 49 -17.00 10.63 13.87
C ALA A 49 -16.63 11.37 12.57
N GLU A 50 -16.29 12.66 12.65
CA GLU A 50 -15.86 13.45 11.48
C GLU A 50 -14.57 12.93 10.86
N PHE A 51 -13.63 12.44 11.68
CA PHE A 51 -12.40 11.84 11.18
C PHE A 51 -12.68 10.50 10.51
N VAL A 52 -13.58 9.67 11.06
CA VAL A 52 -13.97 8.39 10.44
C VAL A 52 -14.54 8.64 9.05
N GLU A 53 -15.43 9.62 8.91
CA GLU A 53 -16.04 9.93 7.62
C GLU A 53 -15.03 10.53 6.63
N ALA A 54 -14.11 11.38 7.10
CA ALA A 54 -13.01 11.86 6.26
C ALA A 54 -12.11 10.72 5.79
N LEU A 55 -11.71 9.82 6.70
CA LEU A 55 -10.91 8.63 6.40
C LEU A 55 -11.59 7.75 5.35
N LYS A 56 -12.89 7.45 5.51
CA LYS A 56 -13.66 6.66 4.53
C LYS A 56 -13.69 7.30 3.16
N ARG A 57 -13.94 8.61 3.09
CA ARG A 57 -13.95 9.35 1.82
C ARG A 57 -12.59 9.25 1.12
N ASP A 58 -11.51 9.55 1.84
CA ASP A 58 -10.17 9.56 1.28
C ASP A 58 -9.74 8.14 0.84
N ILE A 59 -10.10 7.10 1.60
CA ILE A 59 -9.91 5.70 1.18
C ILE A 59 -10.71 5.38 -0.08
N THR A 60 -11.98 5.77 -0.11
CA THR A 60 -12.85 5.54 -1.25
C THR A 60 -12.26 6.18 -2.50
N GLU A 61 -11.73 7.41 -2.39
CA GLU A 61 -11.05 8.09 -3.49
C GLU A 61 -9.86 7.28 -4.00
N VAL A 62 -8.96 6.84 -3.12
CA VAL A 62 -7.79 6.01 -3.50
C VAL A 62 -8.22 4.71 -4.19
N LEU A 63 -9.23 4.01 -3.65
CA LEU A 63 -9.73 2.74 -4.18
C LEU A 63 -10.42 2.89 -5.55
N HIS A 64 -10.97 4.06 -5.87
CA HIS A 64 -11.70 4.30 -7.14
C HIS A 64 -10.84 4.99 -8.22
N ARG A 65 -9.55 5.21 -7.97
CA ARG A 65 -8.67 5.75 -9.00
C ARG A 65 -8.67 4.84 -10.24
N PRO A 66 -8.74 5.42 -11.45
CA PRO A 66 -8.75 4.63 -12.67
C PRO A 66 -7.42 3.88 -12.80
N HIS A 67 -7.50 2.63 -13.22
CA HIS A 67 -6.34 1.80 -13.55
C HIS A 67 -6.56 1.11 -14.90
N LYS A 68 -5.47 0.85 -15.61
CA LYS A 68 -5.50 0.10 -16.90
C LYS A 68 -5.11 -1.35 -16.76
N VAL A 69 -4.51 -1.72 -15.62
CA VAL A 69 -4.02 -3.07 -15.37
C VAL A 69 -5.20 -4.04 -15.28
N THR A 70 -5.14 -5.11 -16.07
CA THR A 70 -6.07 -6.25 -16.05
C THR A 70 -5.36 -7.48 -15.51
N LEU A 71 -5.88 -8.05 -14.43
CA LEU A 71 -5.28 -9.21 -13.77
C LEU A 71 -6.19 -10.45 -13.91
N PRO A 72 -5.62 -11.66 -13.90
CA PRO A 72 -6.42 -12.87 -14.02
C PRO A 72 -7.27 -13.07 -12.75
N VAL A 73 -8.21 -14.00 -12.83
CA VAL A 73 -8.92 -14.49 -11.63
C VAL A 73 -7.93 -15.25 -10.76
N TRP A 74 -8.07 -15.14 -9.44
CA TRP A 74 -7.28 -15.87 -8.46
C TRP A 74 -8.13 -16.89 -7.70
N PRO A 75 -8.17 -18.16 -8.16
CA PRO A 75 -9.00 -19.19 -7.56
C PRO A 75 -8.69 -19.43 -6.08
N LYS A 76 -9.67 -19.96 -5.33
CA LYS A 76 -9.43 -20.46 -3.97
C LYS A 76 -8.41 -21.61 -3.99
N GLY A 77 -7.56 -21.66 -2.97
CA GLY A 77 -6.53 -22.71 -2.81
C GLY A 77 -5.24 -22.46 -3.58
N LYS A 78 -5.15 -21.42 -4.41
CA LYS A 78 -3.91 -21.00 -5.07
C LYS A 78 -3.17 -19.97 -4.22
N ASP A 79 -1.85 -20.03 -4.25
CA ASP A 79 -0.94 -19.11 -3.55
C ASP A 79 -0.53 -17.92 -4.44
N GLU A 80 0.29 -17.01 -3.89
CA GLU A 80 0.72 -15.78 -4.57
C GLU A 80 1.64 -16.12 -5.76
N GLY A 81 2.49 -17.14 -5.62
CA GLY A 81 3.37 -17.60 -6.71
C GLY A 81 2.60 -18.11 -7.92
N TRP A 82 1.59 -18.97 -7.71
CA TRP A 82 0.72 -19.42 -8.80
C TRP A 82 0.04 -18.25 -9.50
N PHE A 83 -0.46 -17.27 -8.75
CA PHE A 83 -1.14 -16.12 -9.35
C PHE A 83 -0.18 -15.29 -10.22
N ASN A 84 1.03 -15.04 -9.73
CA ASN A 84 2.03 -14.29 -10.47
C ASN A 84 2.42 -15.01 -11.78
N GLU A 85 2.56 -16.34 -11.75
CA GLU A 85 2.80 -17.15 -12.96
C GLU A 85 1.65 -17.11 -13.96
N GLU A 86 0.39 -17.08 -13.50
CA GLU A 86 -0.75 -16.92 -14.41
C GLU A 86 -0.81 -15.51 -15.01
N ALA A 87 -0.49 -14.48 -14.22
CA ALA A 87 -0.49 -13.11 -14.70
C ALA A 87 0.60 -12.87 -15.75
N ASP A 88 1.79 -13.44 -15.57
CA ASP A 88 2.93 -13.41 -16.50
C ASP A 88 2.62 -14.04 -17.87
N ARG A 89 1.65 -14.96 -17.95
CA ARG A 89 1.21 -15.51 -19.24
C ARG A 89 0.41 -14.53 -20.09
N GLN A 90 -0.04 -13.40 -19.52
CA GLN A 90 -0.74 -12.37 -20.26
C GLN A 90 0.26 -11.48 -21.03
N PRO A 91 -0.05 -11.05 -22.26
CA PRO A 91 0.83 -10.18 -23.03
C PRO A 91 1.19 -8.89 -22.27
N GLY A 92 2.49 -8.59 -22.18
CA GLY A 92 3.02 -7.38 -21.56
C GLY A 92 3.13 -7.44 -20.04
N TYR A 93 2.87 -8.59 -19.42
CA TYR A 93 3.14 -8.82 -18.01
C TYR A 93 4.41 -9.65 -17.86
N ASP A 94 5.28 -9.26 -16.94
CA ASP A 94 6.55 -9.95 -16.72
C ASP A 94 6.77 -10.25 -15.23
N LEU A 95 7.09 -11.50 -14.93
CA LEU A 95 7.37 -11.98 -13.58
C LEU A 95 8.69 -11.40 -13.04
N PHE A 96 8.56 -10.65 -11.95
CA PHE A 96 9.66 -10.08 -11.17
C PHE A 96 9.79 -10.69 -9.75
N ASP A 97 8.81 -11.48 -9.31
CA ASP A 97 8.83 -12.22 -8.05
C ASP A 97 10.18 -12.95 -7.85
N LYS A 98 10.77 -12.81 -6.66
CA LYS A 98 12.07 -13.40 -6.24
C LYS A 98 13.30 -12.90 -7.00
N LYS A 99 13.20 -11.90 -7.88
CA LYS A 99 14.34 -11.24 -8.52
C LYS A 99 14.80 -10.05 -7.68
N THR A 100 15.25 -10.35 -6.46
CA THR A 100 15.59 -9.31 -5.49
C THR A 100 16.86 -8.56 -5.87
N VAL A 101 16.81 -7.23 -5.77
CA VAL A 101 17.94 -6.34 -6.00
C VAL A 101 18.84 -6.36 -4.77
N ARG A 102 20.11 -6.73 -4.95
CA ARG A 102 21.04 -6.91 -3.82
C ARG A 102 22.09 -5.81 -3.86
N THR A 103 22.10 -5.00 -2.81
CA THR A 103 23.11 -3.96 -2.60
C THR A 103 23.79 -4.13 -1.25
N LYS A 104 24.80 -3.29 -0.96
CA LYS A 104 25.42 -3.23 0.37
C LYS A 104 24.41 -2.89 1.48
N THR A 105 23.32 -2.21 1.15
CA THR A 105 22.22 -1.88 2.06
C THR A 105 21.28 -3.08 2.27
N PHE A 106 21.06 -3.92 1.25
CA PHE A 106 20.10 -5.06 1.28
C PHE A 106 20.78 -6.45 1.34
N ARG A 107 21.73 -6.63 2.27
CA ARG A 107 22.59 -7.84 2.36
C ARG A 107 21.89 -9.16 2.73
N GLY A 108 20.67 -9.12 3.28
CA GLY A 108 20.02 -10.28 3.92
C GLY A 108 18.88 -10.96 3.14
N GLY A 109 18.72 -10.66 1.85
CA GLY A 109 17.61 -11.18 1.04
C GLY A 109 17.38 -10.43 -0.26
N GLY A 110 17.98 -9.25 -0.41
CA GLY A 110 17.70 -8.30 -1.48
C GLY A 110 16.37 -7.58 -1.29
N LEU A 111 16.14 -6.56 -2.10
CA LEU A 111 14.90 -5.80 -2.16
C LEU A 111 14.08 -6.24 -3.38
N GLU A 112 12.84 -6.64 -3.15
CA GLU A 112 11.87 -6.88 -4.21
C GLU A 112 11.17 -5.58 -4.57
N ILE A 113 11.32 -5.13 -5.83
CA ILE A 113 10.72 -3.88 -6.31
C ILE A 113 9.24 -4.07 -6.66
N CYS A 114 8.88 -5.21 -7.25
CA CYS A 114 7.51 -5.58 -7.61
C CYS A 114 7.44 -7.09 -7.84
N ASP A 115 6.24 -7.66 -7.72
CA ASP A 115 5.97 -9.06 -8.08
C ASP A 115 5.89 -9.22 -9.61
N LEU A 116 5.28 -8.23 -10.28
CA LEU A 116 5.05 -8.20 -11.73
C LEU A 116 5.33 -6.80 -12.29
N LEU A 117 5.88 -6.75 -13.50
CA LEU A 117 5.92 -5.53 -14.31
C LEU A 117 4.72 -5.53 -15.28
N GLY A 118 3.96 -4.44 -15.29
CA GLY A 118 2.80 -4.29 -16.16
C GLY A 118 3.14 -3.83 -17.58
N PRO A 119 2.15 -3.84 -18.50
CA PRO A 119 2.36 -3.52 -19.91
C PRO A 119 2.94 -2.13 -20.18
N GLU A 120 2.59 -1.12 -19.37
CA GLU A 120 3.12 0.24 -19.48
C GLU A 120 4.17 0.53 -18.39
N GLY A 121 4.79 -0.50 -17.81
CA GLY A 121 5.82 -0.34 -16.77
C GLY A 121 5.28 -0.15 -15.35
N GLN A 122 4.03 -0.52 -15.08
CA GLN A 122 3.46 -0.49 -13.74
C GLN A 122 4.19 -1.46 -12.80
N LEU A 123 4.47 -1.03 -11.57
CA LEU A 123 5.06 -1.86 -10.52
C LEU A 123 3.93 -2.52 -9.74
N ILE A 124 3.62 -3.76 -10.07
CA ILE A 124 2.48 -4.48 -9.50
C ILE A 124 2.95 -5.30 -8.30
N MET A 125 2.29 -5.08 -7.16
CA MET A 125 2.53 -5.79 -5.91
C MET A 125 1.27 -6.54 -5.52
N VAL A 126 1.39 -7.86 -5.38
CA VAL A 126 0.27 -8.79 -5.23
C VAL A 126 0.18 -9.22 -3.77
N LYS A 127 -1.02 -9.16 -3.19
CA LYS A 127 -1.25 -9.68 -1.85
C LYS A 127 -2.57 -10.40 -1.70
N LYS A 128 -2.48 -11.59 -1.11
CA LYS A 128 -3.63 -12.28 -0.55
C LYS A 128 -3.79 -11.94 0.93
N ALA A 129 -4.81 -11.13 1.24
CA ALA A 129 -5.13 -10.71 2.59
C ALA A 129 -6.21 -11.64 3.19
N ASP A 130 -5.79 -12.81 3.65
CA ASP A 130 -6.67 -13.84 4.21
C ASP A 130 -7.09 -13.58 5.67
N SER A 131 -6.35 -12.77 6.43
CA SER A 131 -6.72 -12.42 7.80
C SER A 131 -5.98 -11.20 8.34
N GLY A 132 -6.73 -10.32 9.01
CA GLY A 132 -6.18 -9.17 9.75
C GLY A 132 -5.54 -8.10 8.88
N SER A 133 -4.86 -7.15 9.53
CA SER A 133 -4.22 -6.00 8.86
C SER A 133 -2.75 -6.21 8.51
N SER A 134 -2.11 -7.27 9.03
CA SER A 134 -0.65 -7.46 8.91
C SER A 134 -0.18 -7.62 7.46
N GLY A 135 -0.86 -8.46 6.67
CA GLY A 135 -0.49 -8.71 5.27
C GLY A 135 -0.58 -7.46 4.40
N LEU A 136 -1.65 -6.67 4.55
CA LEU A 136 -1.82 -5.40 3.82
C LEU A 136 -0.84 -4.33 4.28
N SER A 137 -0.62 -4.21 5.59
CA SER A 137 0.37 -3.26 6.12
C SER A 137 1.78 -3.57 5.60
N HIS A 138 2.11 -4.86 5.46
CA HIS A 138 3.38 -5.29 4.89
C HIS A 138 3.48 -4.91 3.41
N LEU A 139 2.45 -5.21 2.62
CA LEU A 139 2.37 -4.80 1.20
C LEU A 139 2.61 -3.29 1.04
N PHE A 140 1.94 -2.48 1.86
CA PHE A 140 2.06 -1.03 1.79
C PHE A 140 3.45 -0.53 2.21
N ALA A 141 4.08 -1.18 3.19
CA ALA A 141 5.46 -0.91 3.55
C ALA A 141 6.43 -1.28 2.42
N GLN A 142 6.26 -2.44 1.79
CA GLN A 142 7.04 -2.87 0.62
C GLN A 142 6.93 -1.84 -0.51
N ALA A 143 5.72 -1.35 -0.79
CA ALA A 143 5.47 -0.31 -1.79
C ALA A 143 6.30 0.96 -1.55
N ARG A 144 6.30 1.46 -0.32
CA ARG A 144 7.10 2.62 0.06
C ARG A 144 8.59 2.37 -0.11
N THR A 145 9.09 1.25 0.41
CA THR A 145 10.51 0.90 0.32
C THR A 145 10.99 0.72 -1.11
N ALA A 146 10.17 0.12 -1.99
CA ALA A 146 10.50 -0.03 -3.40
C ALA A 146 10.67 1.32 -4.10
N ILE A 147 9.71 2.24 -3.94
CA ILE A 147 9.80 3.57 -4.55
C ILE A 147 10.93 4.40 -3.94
N GLU A 148 11.10 4.36 -2.62
CA GLU A 148 12.21 5.03 -1.94
C GLU A 148 13.56 4.57 -2.49
N ALA A 149 13.74 3.26 -2.65
CA ALA A 149 14.97 2.71 -3.21
C ALA A 149 15.18 3.12 -4.69
N LEU A 150 14.14 3.05 -5.53
CA LEU A 150 14.24 3.51 -6.93
C LEU A 150 14.58 5.01 -7.05
N ARG A 151 14.14 5.82 -6.09
CA ARG A 151 14.42 7.26 -6.05
C ARG A 151 15.83 7.56 -5.58
N TYR A 152 16.26 6.94 -4.49
CA TYR A 152 17.42 7.40 -3.74
C TYR A 152 18.61 6.43 -3.75
N ASP A 153 18.43 5.16 -4.12
CA ASP A 153 19.50 4.18 -4.25
C ASP A 153 19.83 3.95 -5.74
N VAL A 154 20.96 4.53 -6.17
CA VAL A 154 21.44 4.44 -7.56
C VAL A 154 21.74 3.00 -7.95
N GLU A 155 22.33 2.22 -7.05
CA GLU A 155 22.69 0.83 -7.31
C GLU A 155 21.42 -0.02 -7.49
N VAL A 156 20.40 0.20 -6.66
CA VAL A 156 19.10 -0.46 -6.82
C VAL A 156 18.47 -0.12 -8.16
N ARG A 157 18.43 1.18 -8.48
CA ARG A 157 17.82 1.68 -9.72
C ARG A 157 18.51 1.10 -10.96
N GLU A 158 19.84 1.07 -11.00
CA GLU A 158 20.60 0.55 -12.14
C GLU A 158 20.36 -0.96 -12.33
N GLN A 159 20.40 -1.75 -11.25
CA GLN A 159 20.13 -3.19 -11.33
C GLN A 159 18.69 -3.48 -11.77
N PHE A 160 17.72 -2.71 -11.26
CA PHE A 160 16.32 -2.84 -11.66
C PHE A 160 16.13 -2.52 -13.15
N LEU A 161 16.66 -1.39 -13.62
CA LEU A 161 16.55 -0.98 -15.03
C LEU A 161 17.25 -1.93 -15.99
N ALA A 162 18.43 -2.46 -15.63
CA ALA A 162 19.10 -3.47 -16.42
C ALA A 162 18.20 -4.71 -16.60
N ARG A 163 17.53 -5.13 -15.52
CA ARG A 163 16.62 -6.27 -15.59
C ARG A 163 15.36 -5.98 -16.41
N VAL A 164 14.82 -4.77 -16.31
CA VAL A 164 13.71 -4.32 -17.18
C VAL A 164 14.15 -4.39 -18.64
N ALA A 165 15.32 -3.86 -18.99
CA ALA A 165 15.81 -3.84 -20.37
C ALA A 165 15.99 -5.26 -20.97
N GLU A 166 16.34 -6.25 -20.14
CA GLU A 166 16.43 -7.65 -20.56
C GLU A 166 15.07 -8.28 -20.88
N LEU A 167 14.02 -7.92 -20.13
CA LEU A 167 12.68 -8.50 -20.27
C LEU A 167 11.81 -7.72 -21.27
N ARG A 168 11.92 -6.39 -21.23
CA ARG A 168 11.06 -5.42 -21.90
C ARG A 168 11.89 -4.32 -22.56
N PRO A 169 12.63 -4.66 -23.64
CA PRO A 169 13.46 -3.69 -24.37
C PRO A 169 12.63 -2.58 -25.04
N ASP A 170 11.31 -2.75 -25.13
CA ASP A 170 10.35 -1.74 -25.59
C ASP A 170 10.06 -0.65 -24.55
N LEU A 171 10.23 -0.94 -23.25
CA LEU A 171 10.01 0.02 -22.17
C LEU A 171 11.27 0.84 -21.92
N ARG A 172 11.13 2.17 -21.92
CA ARG A 172 12.25 3.06 -21.64
C ARG A 172 12.30 3.35 -20.13
N PRO A 173 13.49 3.55 -19.54
CA PRO A 173 13.62 3.89 -18.12
C PRO A 173 12.75 5.06 -17.67
N GLU A 174 12.57 6.08 -18.51
CA GLU A 174 11.71 7.24 -18.23
C GLU A 174 10.24 6.88 -18.11
N ASP A 175 9.76 5.88 -18.85
CA ASP A 175 8.36 5.44 -18.82
C ASP A 175 8.00 4.83 -17.46
N ILE A 176 9.01 4.32 -16.74
CA ILE A 176 8.86 3.69 -15.42
C ILE A 176 9.22 4.67 -14.30
N LEU A 177 10.29 5.46 -14.46
CA LEU A 177 10.86 6.23 -13.36
C LEU A 177 10.37 7.67 -13.27
N ALA A 178 9.93 8.29 -14.36
CA ALA A 178 9.50 9.69 -14.32
C ALA A 178 8.27 9.87 -13.41
N THR A 179 7.30 8.98 -13.54
CA THR A 179 6.12 8.92 -12.67
C THR A 179 5.72 7.45 -12.45
N PRO A 180 6.42 6.74 -11.56
CA PRO A 180 6.17 5.32 -11.30
C PRO A 180 4.71 5.11 -10.91
N THR A 181 4.08 4.10 -11.50
CA THR A 181 2.72 3.71 -11.12
C THR A 181 2.82 2.44 -10.30
N VAL A 182 2.51 2.53 -9.01
CA VAL A 182 2.45 1.39 -8.09
C VAL A 182 1.03 0.87 -8.07
N VAL A 183 0.89 -0.42 -8.38
CA VAL A 183 -0.39 -1.11 -8.40
C VAL A 183 -0.44 -2.07 -7.22
N LEU A 184 -1.33 -1.80 -6.28
CA LEU A 184 -1.60 -2.65 -5.12
C LEU A 184 -2.70 -3.63 -5.50
N ALA A 185 -2.31 -4.82 -5.96
CA ALA A 185 -3.21 -5.87 -6.42
C ALA A 185 -3.63 -6.75 -5.24
N ILE A 186 -4.85 -6.56 -4.75
CA ILE A 186 -5.29 -7.11 -3.45
C ILE A 186 -6.43 -8.09 -3.65
N ARG A 187 -6.27 -9.29 -3.09
CA ARG A 187 -7.35 -10.24 -2.88
C ARG A 187 -7.73 -10.30 -1.41
N LEU A 188 -8.96 -9.92 -1.07
CA LEU A 188 -9.49 -10.13 0.28
C LEU A 188 -10.06 -11.55 0.45
N LYS A 189 -10.12 -12.00 1.70
CA LYS A 189 -10.73 -13.28 2.06
C LYS A 189 -12.14 -13.41 1.50
N TYR A 190 -12.48 -14.61 1.06
CA TYR A 190 -13.81 -14.97 0.51
C TYR A 190 -14.23 -14.20 -0.75
N GLY A 191 -13.33 -13.44 -1.40
CA GLY A 191 -13.65 -12.68 -2.61
C GLY A 191 -14.50 -11.44 -2.33
N VAL A 192 -14.52 -10.95 -1.08
CA VAL A 192 -15.18 -9.71 -0.71
C VAL A 192 -14.52 -8.55 -1.47
N PRO A 193 -15.29 -7.63 -2.07
CA PRO A 193 -14.74 -6.44 -2.71
C PRO A 193 -13.94 -5.59 -1.72
N ILE A 194 -12.85 -4.98 -2.20
CA ILE A 194 -12.12 -4.00 -1.41
C ILE A 194 -12.91 -2.69 -1.37
N THR A 195 -13.31 -2.27 -0.17
CA THR A 195 -14.03 -1.02 0.08
C THR A 195 -13.51 -0.40 1.37
N ALA A 196 -13.91 0.84 1.66
CA ALA A 196 -13.60 1.46 2.95
C ALA A 196 -14.16 0.65 4.13
N GLU A 197 -15.25 -0.10 3.95
CA GLU A 197 -15.89 -0.91 4.98
C GLU A 197 -15.26 -2.29 5.13
N SER A 198 -14.73 -2.88 4.04
CA SER A 198 -14.13 -4.21 4.09
C SER A 198 -12.67 -4.21 4.53
N LEU A 199 -11.99 -3.06 4.47
CA LEU A 199 -10.65 -2.87 5.01
C LEU A 199 -10.68 -2.62 6.53
N PHE A 200 -9.85 -3.34 7.28
CA PHE A 200 -9.61 -3.04 8.70
C PHE A 200 -9.11 -1.60 8.88
N ALA A 201 -9.52 -0.93 9.96
CA ALA A 201 -9.19 0.48 10.21
C ALA A 201 -7.67 0.77 10.12
N PHE A 202 -6.84 -0.13 10.65
CA PHE A 202 -5.39 0.01 10.53
C PHE A 202 -4.88 -0.07 9.09
N SER A 203 -5.46 -0.96 8.27
CA SER A 203 -5.11 -1.05 6.85
C SER A 203 -5.51 0.22 6.11
N GLN A 204 -6.63 0.85 6.47
CA GLN A 204 -7.03 2.14 5.90
C GLN A 204 -5.98 3.22 6.18
N VAL A 205 -5.64 3.44 7.46
CA VAL A 205 -4.63 4.45 7.84
C VAL A 205 -3.29 4.17 7.14
N SER A 206 -2.87 2.91 7.10
CA SER A 206 -1.61 2.52 6.44
C SER A 206 -1.65 2.73 4.92
N LEU A 207 -2.80 2.54 4.26
CA LEU A 207 -2.97 2.80 2.83
C LEU A 207 -2.85 4.31 2.55
N LEU A 208 -3.55 5.17 3.29
CA LEU A 208 -3.46 6.62 3.09
C LEU A 208 -2.06 7.17 3.34
N GLN A 209 -1.38 6.72 4.41
CA GLN A 209 0.00 7.11 4.66
C GLN A 209 0.93 6.69 3.53
N THR A 210 0.67 5.53 2.94
CA THR A 210 1.45 5.03 1.80
C THR A 210 1.16 5.84 0.55
N ASP A 211 -0.10 6.14 0.27
CA ASP A 211 -0.49 7.00 -0.84
C ASP A 211 0.19 8.38 -0.76
N VAL A 212 0.07 9.07 0.37
CA VAL A 212 0.70 10.38 0.59
C VAL A 212 2.22 10.31 0.42
N ALA A 213 2.87 9.28 0.97
CA ALA A 213 4.31 9.12 0.86
C ALA A 213 4.76 8.87 -0.59
N LEU A 214 4.04 8.00 -1.31
CA LEU A 214 4.35 7.67 -2.71
C LEU A 214 4.11 8.87 -3.62
N GLN A 215 3.02 9.61 -3.43
CA GLN A 215 2.76 10.86 -4.14
C GLN A 215 3.83 11.91 -3.85
N GLY A 216 4.30 12.03 -2.60
CA GLY A 216 5.43 12.90 -2.24
C GLY A 216 6.73 12.54 -2.95
N MET A 217 6.90 11.28 -3.36
CA MET A 217 8.01 10.81 -4.20
C MET A 217 7.69 10.85 -5.71
N GLY A 218 6.57 11.46 -6.11
CA GLY A 218 6.15 11.57 -7.51
C GLY A 218 5.69 10.25 -8.12
N ALA A 219 5.23 9.29 -7.31
CA ALA A 219 4.62 8.04 -7.77
C ALA A 219 3.10 8.10 -7.67
N LYS A 220 2.42 7.39 -8.57
CA LYS A 220 0.97 7.16 -8.53
C LYS A 220 0.68 5.87 -7.80
N VAL A 221 -0.45 5.82 -7.11
CA VAL A 221 -0.97 4.62 -6.46
C VAL A 221 -2.32 4.28 -7.05
N GLU A 222 -2.42 3.04 -7.54
CA GLU A 222 -3.63 2.41 -8.02
C GLU A 222 -3.90 1.16 -7.17
N VAL A 223 -5.17 0.90 -6.85
CA VAL A 223 -5.57 -0.32 -6.11
C VAL A 223 -6.43 -1.16 -7.04
N VAL A 224 -6.00 -2.40 -7.26
CA VAL A 224 -6.72 -3.33 -8.16
C VAL A 224 -7.26 -4.49 -7.32
N PRO A 225 -8.59 -4.62 -7.17
CA PRO A 225 -9.16 -5.81 -6.56
C PRO A 225 -8.95 -7.02 -7.45
N ILE A 226 -8.49 -8.13 -6.85
CA ILE A 226 -8.40 -9.42 -7.54
C ILE A 226 -9.59 -10.28 -7.17
N HIS A 227 -10.33 -10.73 -8.17
CA HIS A 227 -11.50 -11.59 -8.00
C HIS A 227 -11.11 -13.06 -7.83
N ALA A 228 -11.96 -13.82 -7.12
CA ALA A 228 -11.74 -15.23 -6.79
C ALA A 228 -12.41 -16.20 -7.78
#